data_AF-A0A4R8TDC6-F1
#
_entry.id   AF-A0A4R8TDC6-F1
#
_cell.length_a   1.000
_cell.length_b   1.000
_cell.length_c   1.000
_cell.angle_alpha   90.00
_cell.angle_beta   90.00
_cell.angle_gamma   90.00
#
_symmetry.space_group_name_H-M   'P 1'
#
loop_
_entity.id
_entity.type
_entity.pdbx_description
1 polymer ?
#
loop_
_entity_poly.entity_id
_entity_poly.type
_entity_poly.pdbx_seq_one_letter_code
_entity_poly.pdbx_strand_id
1 'polypeptide(L)'
;MYSSTGRKISQDGHKWISKAVDTLDPETDYELIWRLTSSYRVSDFANNLIYTLTFPNFVVSAHGSTPAWRSDGGKVVHKGSDRVEKTEHYQMAWSYYGPSDQRCRDAVERINQLHAGLAARYPGAFSHNEDYVYVMTFSAVLMHRLRLRLGLEGFDEKMKIAAHHFWRDMTPLFRIEGKGAPVTGFPDDFQGCLRFCEVYENTPREFDARARYIGLSIFNLFAYRYFPPGLRWLGMAFPLTLSLPTTLKYFRMEPANPFVGAFVVFFFRTMFLISELLLPDPKIPFLERLDSLPEAEARKRTEDSKSWDRAYETIIKKKMSGPGCPFGTKAE
;
A
#
# COMPACT_ATOMS: atom_id res chain seq x y z
N MET A 1 -6.54 -17.95 19.10
CA MET A 1 -6.22 -18.13 17.67
C MET A 1 -5.91 -19.60 17.43
N TYR A 2 -6.47 -20.19 16.38
CA TYR A 2 -6.35 -21.61 16.05
C TYR A 2 -5.93 -21.76 14.57
N SER A 3 -5.18 -22.82 14.24
CA SER A 3 -4.91 -23.22 12.84
C SER A 3 -6.14 -23.88 12.19
N SER A 4 -6.06 -24.16 10.89
CA SER A 4 -7.05 -24.95 10.14
C SER A 4 -7.28 -26.35 10.74
N THR A 5 -6.23 -26.93 11.35
CA THR A 5 -6.27 -28.22 12.06
C THR A 5 -6.81 -28.13 13.49
N GLY A 6 -7.28 -26.96 13.94
CA GLY A 6 -7.80 -26.74 15.30
C GLY A 6 -6.72 -26.64 16.38
N ARG A 7 -5.43 -26.52 16.01
CA ARG A 7 -4.33 -26.35 16.96
C ARG A 7 -4.34 -24.95 17.55
N LYS A 8 -4.33 -24.83 18.87
CA LYS A 8 -4.19 -23.54 19.55
C LYS A 8 -2.79 -22.96 19.32
N ILE A 9 -2.72 -21.72 18.84
CA ILE A 9 -1.47 -20.98 18.70
C ILE A 9 -1.15 -20.29 20.03
N SER A 10 -0.04 -20.67 20.66
CA SER A 10 0.50 -19.97 21.82
C SER A 10 1.15 -18.67 21.36
N GLN A 11 0.85 -17.58 22.07
CA GLN A 11 1.54 -16.31 21.90
C GLN A 11 2.65 -16.14 22.95
N ASP A 12 3.14 -17.21 23.57
CA ASP A 12 4.12 -17.10 24.64
C ASP A 12 5.54 -16.90 24.10
N GLY A 13 6.32 -16.08 24.80
CA GLY A 13 7.72 -15.80 24.48
C GLY A 13 7.96 -14.61 23.56
N HIS A 14 9.26 -14.36 23.34
CA HIS A 14 9.77 -13.16 22.68
C HIS A 14 9.53 -13.14 21.17
N LYS A 15 9.65 -14.29 20.51
CA LYS A 15 9.54 -14.46 19.04
C LYS A 15 8.45 -15.49 18.69
N TRP A 16 7.26 -15.30 19.25
CA TRP A 16 6.17 -16.26 19.14
C TRP A 16 5.59 -16.35 17.73
N ILE A 17 5.66 -15.27 16.93
CA ILE A 17 5.10 -15.24 15.56
C ILE A 17 5.88 -16.20 14.67
N SER A 18 7.21 -16.10 14.66
CA SER A 18 8.06 -17.01 13.88
C SER A 18 7.82 -18.46 14.29
N LYS A 19 7.81 -18.76 15.59
CA LYS A 19 7.49 -20.10 16.10
C LYS A 19 6.12 -20.60 15.68
N ALA A 20 5.11 -19.73 15.65
CA ALA A 20 3.79 -20.09 15.18
C ALA A 20 3.81 -20.43 13.68
N VAL A 21 4.39 -19.55 12.85
CA VAL A 21 4.51 -19.74 11.40
C VAL A 21 5.27 -21.02 11.05
N ASP A 22 6.31 -21.37 11.82
CA ASP A 22 7.08 -22.62 11.62
C ASP A 22 6.20 -23.87 11.73
N THR A 23 5.13 -23.81 12.52
CA THR A 23 4.21 -24.93 12.75
C THR A 23 3.01 -25.00 11.79
N LEU A 24 2.81 -23.97 10.96
CA LEU A 24 1.68 -23.86 10.04
C LEU A 24 2.02 -24.44 8.67
N ASP A 25 1.01 -24.99 8.00
CA ASP A 25 1.12 -25.47 6.62
C ASP A 25 0.77 -24.34 5.64
N PRO A 26 1.68 -23.88 4.76
CA PRO A 26 1.37 -22.79 3.84
C PRO A 26 0.29 -23.13 2.81
N GLU A 27 -0.02 -24.40 2.57
CA GLU A 27 -1.07 -24.79 1.62
C GLU A 27 -2.48 -24.55 2.22
N THR A 28 -2.67 -24.79 3.52
CA THR A 28 -3.98 -24.72 4.20
C THR A 28 -4.13 -23.59 5.21
N ASP A 29 -3.04 -23.14 5.84
CA ASP A 29 -3.00 -22.09 6.86
C ASP A 29 -2.50 -20.74 6.32
N TYR A 30 -2.47 -20.55 5.00
CA TYR A 30 -1.90 -19.34 4.36
C TYR A 30 -2.51 -18.04 4.88
N GLU A 31 -3.83 -17.99 5.15
CA GLU A 31 -4.48 -16.80 5.71
C GLU A 31 -3.92 -16.44 7.09
N LEU A 32 -3.66 -17.45 7.92
CA LEU A 32 -3.10 -17.26 9.24
C LEU A 32 -1.62 -16.86 9.18
N ILE A 33 -0.82 -17.48 8.30
CA ILE A 33 0.57 -17.09 8.06
C ILE A 33 0.62 -15.63 7.59
N TRP A 34 -0.23 -15.26 6.62
CA TRP A 34 -0.31 -13.89 6.12
C TRP A 34 -0.72 -12.91 7.20
N ARG A 35 -1.77 -13.21 7.97
CA ARG A 35 -2.22 -12.40 9.12
C ARG A 35 -1.07 -12.13 10.09
N LEU A 36 -0.38 -13.18 10.53
CA LEU A 36 0.70 -13.09 11.51
C LEU A 36 1.87 -12.24 11.01
N THR A 37 2.23 -12.39 9.74
CA THR A 37 3.41 -11.73 9.15
C THR A 37 3.13 -10.32 8.64
N SER A 38 1.87 -9.99 8.32
CA SER A 38 1.50 -8.68 7.74
C SER A 38 0.76 -7.74 8.70
N SER A 39 0.18 -8.24 9.79
CA SER A 39 -0.72 -7.43 10.64
C SER A 39 -0.17 -7.08 12.02
N TYR A 40 0.87 -7.78 12.50
CA TYR A 40 1.34 -7.61 13.89
C TYR A 40 2.45 -6.58 14.04
N ARG A 41 3.44 -6.58 13.15
CA ARG A 41 4.64 -5.71 13.24
C ARG A 41 4.49 -4.38 12.50
N VAL A 42 3.26 -3.97 12.16
CA VAL A 42 2.99 -2.71 11.45
C VAL A 42 2.66 -1.56 12.40
N SER A 43 2.79 -0.34 11.90
CA SER A 43 2.53 0.92 12.60
C SER A 43 1.95 1.95 11.64
N ASP A 44 1.43 3.07 12.15
CA ASP A 44 0.96 4.18 11.31
C ASP A 44 2.04 4.65 10.33
N PHE A 45 3.29 4.81 10.80
CA PHE A 45 4.41 5.22 9.95
C PHE A 45 4.70 4.19 8.86
N ALA A 46 4.76 2.90 9.21
CA ALA A 46 5.06 1.84 8.26
C ALA A 46 3.95 1.67 7.22
N ASN A 47 2.68 1.70 7.64
CA ASN A 47 1.53 1.63 6.73
C ASN A 47 1.52 2.83 5.77
N ASN A 48 1.75 4.05 6.28
CA ASN A 48 1.77 5.26 5.45
C ASN A 48 2.91 5.23 4.43
N LEU A 49 4.08 4.73 4.83
CA LEU A 49 5.16 4.50 3.89
C LEU A 49 4.77 3.46 2.83
N ILE A 50 4.23 2.30 3.23
CA ILE A 50 3.81 1.25 2.30
C ILE A 50 2.77 1.80 1.30
N TYR A 51 1.77 2.55 1.77
CA TYR A 51 0.81 3.25 0.91
C TYR A 51 1.53 4.20 -0.07
N THR A 52 2.48 4.98 0.44
CA THR A 52 3.27 5.94 -0.35
C THR A 52 4.10 5.23 -1.42
N LEU A 53 4.58 4.01 -1.17
CA LEU A 53 5.35 3.22 -2.12
C LEU A 53 4.50 2.43 -3.11
N THR A 54 3.25 2.11 -2.78
CA THR A 54 2.37 1.22 -3.54
C THR A 54 1.44 1.99 -4.47
N PHE A 55 0.67 2.93 -3.93
CA PHE A 55 -0.41 3.60 -4.65
C PHE A 55 0.05 4.30 -5.94
N PRO A 56 1.21 4.99 -5.98
CA PRO A 56 1.81 5.47 -7.22
C PRO A 56 1.88 4.47 -8.36
N ASN A 57 2.22 3.21 -8.10
CA ASN A 57 2.33 2.19 -9.15
C ASN A 57 0.96 1.83 -9.74
N PHE A 58 -0.13 2.03 -8.99
CA PHE A 58 -1.49 1.67 -9.39
C PHE A 58 -2.19 2.77 -10.21
N VAL A 59 -1.55 3.94 -10.36
CA VAL A 59 -2.08 5.08 -11.12
C VAL A 59 -1.15 5.49 -12.26
N VAL A 60 -0.23 4.60 -12.67
CA VAL A 60 0.68 4.86 -13.79
C VAL A 60 -0.03 4.88 -15.13
N SER A 61 -1.20 4.27 -15.26
CA SER A 61 -2.01 4.34 -16.48
C SER A 61 -2.82 5.64 -16.55
N ALA A 62 -3.12 6.13 -17.75
CA ALA A 62 -3.99 7.30 -17.92
C ALA A 62 -5.41 7.03 -17.42
N HIS A 63 -5.91 5.81 -17.61
CA HIS A 63 -7.21 5.38 -17.09
C HIS A 63 -7.23 5.25 -15.56
N GLY A 64 -6.11 4.90 -14.92
CA GLY A 64 -5.97 4.89 -13.46
C GLY A 64 -5.75 6.29 -12.86
N SER A 65 -4.96 7.14 -13.52
CA SER A 65 -4.61 8.48 -13.03
C SER A 65 -5.80 9.46 -13.10
N THR A 66 -6.62 9.37 -14.14
CA THR A 66 -7.77 10.27 -14.39
C THR A 66 -8.78 10.29 -13.24
N PRO A 67 -9.35 9.15 -12.79
CA PRO A 67 -10.32 9.13 -11.69
C PRO A 67 -9.69 9.46 -10.32
N ALA A 68 -8.38 9.26 -10.17
CA ALA A 68 -7.64 9.57 -8.96
C ALA A 68 -7.33 11.07 -8.83
N TRP A 69 -6.85 11.71 -9.90
CA TRP A 69 -6.51 13.13 -9.95
C TRP A 69 -7.74 14.01 -10.14
N ARG A 70 -8.70 13.61 -10.98
CA ARG A 70 -9.90 14.38 -11.30
C ARG A 70 -9.56 15.76 -11.89
N SER A 71 -10.56 16.63 -12.02
CA SER A 71 -10.38 17.99 -12.52
C SER A 71 -9.83 18.95 -11.46
N ASP A 72 -9.92 18.61 -10.18
CA ASP A 72 -9.58 19.48 -9.05
C ASP A 72 -8.35 19.00 -8.26
N GLY A 73 -7.69 17.91 -8.66
CA GLY A 73 -6.60 17.27 -7.91
C GLY A 73 -7.08 16.17 -6.96
N GLY A 74 -8.40 16.05 -6.75
CA GLY A 74 -9.04 14.92 -6.11
C GLY A 74 -8.64 14.73 -4.65
N LYS A 75 -8.88 13.52 -4.13
CA LYS A 75 -8.66 13.23 -2.71
C LYS A 75 -7.18 13.31 -2.30
N VAL A 76 -6.24 13.11 -3.24
CA VAL A 76 -4.80 13.17 -2.93
C VAL A 76 -4.33 14.59 -2.57
N VAL A 77 -5.12 15.61 -2.89
CA VAL A 77 -4.87 17.01 -2.50
C VAL A 77 -5.78 17.45 -1.37
N HIS A 78 -7.09 17.24 -1.50
CA HIS A 78 -8.08 17.82 -0.57
C HIS A 78 -8.34 16.98 0.68
N LYS A 79 -8.03 15.68 0.64
CA LYS A 79 -8.36 14.69 1.68
C LYS A 79 -7.25 13.65 1.78
N GLY A 80 -5.99 14.09 1.72
CA GLY A 80 -4.84 13.21 1.54
C GLY A 80 -4.71 12.19 2.66
N SER A 81 -4.74 12.67 3.91
CA SER A 81 -4.68 11.88 5.14
C SER A 81 -5.88 10.94 5.24
N ASP A 82 -7.10 11.45 5.10
CA ASP A 82 -8.34 10.64 5.12
C ASP A 82 -8.31 9.52 4.05
N ARG A 83 -7.80 9.83 2.85
CA ARG A 83 -7.68 8.86 1.77
C ARG A 83 -6.71 7.74 2.13
N VAL A 84 -5.54 8.09 2.66
CA VAL A 84 -4.51 7.12 3.05
C VAL A 84 -5.06 6.22 4.15
N GLU A 85 -5.59 6.81 5.23
CA GLU A 85 -6.11 6.06 6.38
C GLU A 85 -7.25 5.11 5.98
N LYS A 86 -8.17 5.54 5.11
CA LYS A 86 -9.23 4.65 4.61
C LYS A 86 -8.68 3.51 3.77
N THR A 87 -7.71 3.78 2.90
CA THR A 87 -7.11 2.75 2.05
C THR A 87 -6.35 1.72 2.91
N GLU A 88 -5.56 2.20 3.86
CA GLU A 88 -4.85 1.36 4.82
C GLU A 88 -5.80 0.52 5.66
N HIS A 89 -6.92 1.09 6.12
CA HIS A 89 -7.90 0.35 6.91
C HIS A 89 -8.49 -0.82 6.13
N TYR A 90 -8.85 -0.63 4.84
CA TYR A 90 -9.28 -1.75 3.99
C TYR A 90 -8.18 -2.80 3.83
N GLN A 91 -6.95 -2.37 3.52
CA GLN A 91 -5.82 -3.29 3.38
C GLN A 91 -5.54 -4.10 4.65
N MET A 92 -5.61 -3.45 5.82
CA MET A 92 -5.45 -4.11 7.12
C MET A 92 -6.58 -5.07 7.40
N ALA A 93 -7.84 -4.70 7.10
CA ALA A 93 -8.99 -5.58 7.24
C ALA A 93 -8.83 -6.83 6.37
N TRP A 94 -8.37 -6.69 5.12
CA TRP A 94 -8.10 -7.83 4.25
C TRP A 94 -7.01 -8.71 4.82
N SER A 95 -5.82 -8.15 5.07
CA SER A 95 -4.67 -8.86 5.62
C SER A 95 -4.96 -9.54 6.95
N TYR A 96 -5.82 -8.93 7.78
CA TYR A 96 -6.21 -9.49 9.06
C TYR A 96 -7.25 -10.59 8.89
N TYR A 97 -8.38 -10.34 8.26
CA TYR A 97 -9.48 -11.32 8.24
C TYR A 97 -9.26 -12.46 7.23
N GLY A 98 -8.71 -12.17 6.06
CA GLY A 98 -8.48 -13.15 4.99
C GLY A 98 -9.67 -13.36 4.06
N PRO A 99 -9.44 -13.87 2.83
CA PRO A 99 -10.49 -14.01 1.79
C PRO A 99 -11.64 -14.95 2.16
N SER A 100 -11.45 -15.88 3.10
CA SER A 100 -12.51 -16.77 3.60
C SER A 100 -13.50 -16.08 4.55
N ASP A 101 -13.12 -14.99 5.21
CA ASP A 101 -13.93 -14.32 6.24
C ASP A 101 -14.91 -13.30 5.64
N GLN A 102 -16.15 -13.30 6.13
CA GLN A 102 -17.21 -12.39 5.64
C GLN A 102 -16.84 -10.92 5.80
N ARG A 103 -16.12 -10.54 6.87
CA ARG A 103 -15.72 -9.14 7.09
C ARG A 103 -14.76 -8.65 6.02
N CYS A 104 -13.87 -9.52 5.54
CA CYS A 104 -13.01 -9.23 4.40
C CYS A 104 -13.84 -9.04 3.12
N ARG A 105 -14.78 -9.95 2.86
CA ARG A 105 -15.66 -9.89 1.68
C ARG A 105 -16.52 -8.63 1.66
N ASP A 106 -17.06 -8.23 2.81
CA ASP A 106 -17.81 -6.98 2.96
C ASP A 106 -16.93 -5.75 2.71
N ALA A 107 -15.68 -5.80 3.19
CA ALA A 107 -14.70 -4.75 2.95
C ALA A 107 -14.33 -4.64 1.45
N VAL A 108 -14.15 -5.76 0.75
CA VAL A 108 -13.93 -5.79 -0.70
C VAL A 108 -15.16 -5.29 -1.46
N GLU A 109 -16.37 -5.68 -1.07
CA GLU A 109 -17.60 -5.24 -1.73
C GLU A 109 -17.78 -3.71 -1.65
N ARG A 110 -17.41 -3.08 -0.53
CA ARG A 110 -17.40 -1.60 -0.43
C ARG A 110 -16.44 -0.95 -1.43
N ILE A 111 -15.31 -1.59 -1.72
CA ILE A 111 -14.39 -1.13 -2.78
C ILE A 111 -14.97 -1.36 -4.16
N ASN A 112 -15.60 -2.52 -4.41
CA ASN A 112 -16.28 -2.77 -5.68
C ASN A 112 -17.37 -1.72 -5.95
N GLN A 113 -18.17 -1.36 -4.94
CA GLN A 113 -19.18 -0.30 -5.04
C GLN A 113 -18.55 1.09 -5.30
N LEU A 114 -17.42 1.39 -4.65
CA LEU A 114 -16.68 2.62 -4.88
C LEU A 114 -16.17 2.69 -6.33
N HIS A 115 -15.58 1.60 -6.83
CA HIS A 115 -15.09 1.52 -8.22
C HIS A 115 -16.24 1.62 -9.21
N ALA A 116 -17.38 0.94 -8.98
CA ALA A 116 -18.58 1.06 -9.82
C ALA A 116 -19.12 2.50 -9.85
N GLY A 117 -19.14 3.19 -8.71
CA GLY A 117 -19.56 4.59 -8.63
C GLY A 117 -18.61 5.55 -9.37
N LEU A 118 -17.31 5.24 -9.41
CA LEU A 118 -16.33 6.00 -10.20
C LEU A 118 -16.41 5.67 -11.69
N ALA A 119 -16.58 4.40 -12.05
CA ALA A 119 -16.78 3.95 -13.44
C ALA A 119 -17.95 4.66 -14.11
N ALA A 120 -19.06 4.89 -13.40
CA ALA A 120 -20.19 5.67 -13.92
C ALA A 120 -19.82 7.12 -14.32
N ARG A 121 -18.77 7.70 -13.73
CA ARG A 121 -18.27 9.05 -14.04
C ARG A 121 -17.09 9.05 -15.00
N TYR A 122 -16.37 7.94 -15.07
CA TYR A 122 -15.19 7.74 -15.90
C TYR A 122 -15.34 6.40 -16.65
N PRO A 123 -16.23 6.33 -17.66
CA PRO A 123 -16.50 5.08 -18.35
C PRO A 123 -15.24 4.47 -18.97
N GLY A 124 -15.04 3.17 -18.76
CA GLY A 124 -13.88 2.40 -19.23
C GLY A 124 -12.65 2.51 -18.32
N ALA A 125 -12.63 3.40 -17.32
CA ALA A 125 -11.47 3.55 -16.46
C ALA A 125 -11.19 2.31 -15.59
N PHE A 126 -12.21 1.48 -15.36
CA PHE A 126 -12.15 0.30 -14.48
C PHE A 126 -12.40 -1.01 -15.24
N SER A 127 -12.32 -1.01 -16.58
CA SER A 127 -12.51 -2.22 -17.41
C SER A 127 -11.23 -3.03 -17.67
N HIS A 128 -10.08 -2.58 -17.15
CA HIS A 128 -8.75 -3.14 -17.41
C HIS A 128 -8.39 -4.22 -16.39
N ASN A 129 -8.61 -5.50 -16.71
CA ASN A 129 -8.35 -6.62 -15.80
C ASN A 129 -6.89 -6.65 -15.30
N GLU A 130 -5.94 -6.33 -16.18
CA GLU A 130 -4.51 -6.31 -15.90
C GLU A 130 -4.12 -5.33 -14.78
N ASP A 131 -4.81 -4.21 -14.63
CA ASP A 131 -4.57 -3.25 -13.54
C ASP A 131 -4.91 -3.88 -12.19
N TYR A 132 -6.00 -4.64 -12.11
CA TYR A 132 -6.39 -5.34 -10.89
C TYR A 132 -5.45 -6.50 -10.58
N VAL A 133 -5.09 -7.31 -11.59
CA VAL A 133 -4.11 -8.38 -11.42
C VAL A 133 -2.79 -7.80 -10.94
N TYR A 134 -2.35 -6.66 -11.48
CA TYR A 134 -1.15 -5.98 -11.03
C TYR A 134 -1.22 -5.59 -9.55
N VAL A 135 -2.32 -5.01 -9.07
CA VAL A 135 -2.47 -4.68 -7.64
C VAL A 135 -2.34 -5.94 -6.78
N MET A 136 -2.98 -7.06 -7.17
CA MET A 136 -2.93 -8.32 -6.41
C MET A 136 -1.53 -8.93 -6.42
N THR A 137 -0.89 -9.06 -7.59
CA THR A 137 0.45 -9.64 -7.71
C THR A 137 1.48 -8.77 -7.02
N PHE A 138 1.39 -7.44 -7.16
CA PHE A 138 2.28 -6.50 -6.50
C PHE A 138 2.17 -6.63 -4.98
N SER A 139 0.95 -6.76 -4.45
CA SER A 139 0.72 -6.90 -3.01
C SER A 139 1.27 -8.21 -2.45
N ALA A 140 1.21 -9.31 -3.23
CA ALA A 140 1.83 -10.58 -2.86
C ALA A 140 3.36 -10.48 -2.74
N VAL A 141 4.01 -9.75 -3.66
CA VAL A 141 5.49 -9.73 -3.76
C VAL A 141 6.16 -8.52 -3.11
N LEU A 142 5.38 -7.50 -2.70
CA LEU A 142 5.90 -6.20 -2.26
C LEU A 142 6.96 -6.34 -1.17
N MET A 143 6.63 -7.02 -0.08
CA MET A 143 7.52 -7.12 1.07
C MET A 143 8.76 -7.96 0.76
N HIS A 144 8.63 -9.01 -0.04
CA HIS A 144 9.78 -9.75 -0.56
C HIS A 144 10.72 -8.83 -1.35
N ARG A 145 10.21 -8.08 -2.33
CA ARG A 145 11.00 -7.16 -3.16
C ARG A 145 11.60 -6.00 -2.35
N LEU A 146 10.87 -5.46 -1.38
CA LEU A 146 11.37 -4.39 -0.52
C LEU A 146 12.56 -4.88 0.33
N ARG A 147 12.46 -6.08 0.94
CA ARG A 147 13.56 -6.67 1.71
C ARG A 147 14.81 -6.87 0.87
N LEU A 148 14.67 -7.45 -0.33
CA LEU A 148 15.80 -7.64 -1.25
C LEU A 148 16.48 -6.31 -1.60
N ARG A 149 15.70 -5.25 -1.87
CA ARG A 149 16.25 -3.91 -2.15
C ARG A 149 16.97 -3.27 -0.96
N LEU A 150 16.64 -3.67 0.26
CA LEU A 150 17.34 -3.27 1.49
C LEU A 150 18.58 -4.14 1.78
N GLY A 151 18.88 -5.12 0.92
CA GLY A 151 19.94 -6.10 1.10
C GLY A 151 19.66 -7.08 2.24
N LEU A 152 18.38 -7.30 2.56
CA LEU A 152 17.90 -8.33 3.48
C LEU A 152 17.46 -9.56 2.70
N GLU A 153 17.33 -10.69 3.39
CA GLU A 153 16.70 -11.88 2.81
C GLU A 153 15.23 -11.61 2.51
N GLY A 154 14.77 -12.05 1.34
CA GLY A 154 13.35 -12.02 0.99
C GLY A 154 12.53 -13.03 1.79
N PHE A 155 11.28 -13.23 1.38
CA PHE A 155 10.46 -14.34 1.87
C PHE A 155 11.11 -15.70 1.61
N ASP A 156 10.99 -16.61 2.58
CA ASP A 156 11.26 -18.03 2.40
C ASP A 156 10.13 -18.72 1.59
N GLU A 157 10.28 -20.01 1.28
CA GLU A 157 9.27 -20.74 0.48
C GLU A 157 7.89 -20.77 1.15
N LYS A 158 7.83 -20.94 2.47
CA LYS A 158 6.57 -20.97 3.22
C LYS A 158 5.81 -19.65 3.07
N MET A 159 6.52 -18.53 3.25
CA MET A 159 5.96 -17.19 3.10
C MET A 159 5.59 -16.88 1.65
N LYS A 160 6.36 -17.35 0.66
CA LYS A 160 6.03 -17.20 -0.77
C LYS A 160 4.72 -17.89 -1.13
N ILE A 161 4.54 -19.15 -0.71
CA ILE A 161 3.30 -19.92 -0.94
C ILE A 161 2.13 -19.22 -0.24
N ALA A 162 2.27 -18.87 1.04
CA ALA A 162 1.20 -18.23 1.79
C ALA A 162 0.78 -16.88 1.19
N ALA A 163 1.75 -16.06 0.77
CA ALA A 163 1.49 -14.79 0.08
C ALA A 163 0.75 -15.01 -1.24
N HIS A 164 1.19 -15.98 -2.04
CA HIS A 164 0.57 -16.30 -3.31
C HIS A 164 -0.88 -16.78 -3.13
N HIS A 165 -1.11 -17.76 -2.26
CA HIS A 165 -2.46 -18.29 -1.98
C HIS A 165 -3.41 -17.22 -1.45
N PHE A 166 -2.93 -16.38 -0.52
CA PHE A 166 -3.73 -15.29 0.02
C PHE A 166 -4.25 -14.38 -1.10
N TRP A 167 -3.36 -13.93 -1.99
CA TRP A 167 -3.73 -12.99 -3.05
C TRP A 167 -4.44 -13.66 -4.23
N ARG A 168 -4.17 -14.95 -4.50
CA ARG A 168 -4.95 -15.77 -5.44
C ARG A 168 -6.42 -15.78 -5.04
N ASP A 169 -6.70 -16.02 -3.77
CA ASP A 169 -8.07 -16.17 -3.27
C ASP A 169 -8.76 -14.81 -3.00
N MET A 170 -7.99 -13.74 -2.81
CA MET A 170 -8.49 -12.37 -2.81
C MET A 170 -8.91 -11.88 -4.21
N THR A 171 -8.17 -12.28 -5.25
CA THR A 171 -8.37 -11.78 -6.63
C THR A 171 -9.82 -11.87 -7.12
N PRO A 172 -10.50 -13.04 -7.07
CA PRO A 172 -11.86 -13.17 -7.60
C PRO A 172 -12.92 -12.40 -6.79
N LEU A 173 -12.57 -11.82 -5.63
CA LEU A 173 -13.48 -10.98 -4.85
C LEU A 173 -13.65 -9.59 -5.48
N PHE A 174 -12.67 -9.13 -6.26
CA PHE A 174 -12.73 -7.84 -6.95
C PHE A 174 -13.47 -7.93 -8.28
N ARG A 175 -14.11 -6.84 -8.69
CA ARG A 175 -14.92 -6.77 -9.91
C ARG A 175 -14.44 -5.70 -10.88
N ILE A 176 -14.48 -6.03 -12.17
CA ILE A 176 -14.23 -5.10 -13.28
C ILE A 176 -15.52 -4.40 -13.73
N GLU A 177 -15.37 -3.24 -14.36
CA GLU A 177 -16.46 -2.47 -14.96
C GLU A 177 -17.23 -3.25 -16.06
N GLY A 178 -18.47 -2.81 -16.33
CA GLY A 178 -19.25 -3.23 -17.49
C GLY A 178 -20.25 -4.35 -17.19
N LYS A 179 -19.85 -5.36 -16.42
CA LYS A 179 -20.76 -6.46 -15.99
C LYS A 179 -20.53 -6.99 -14.57
N GLY A 180 -19.57 -6.41 -13.83
CA GLY A 180 -19.22 -6.90 -12.50
C GLY A 180 -18.55 -8.27 -12.52
N ALA A 181 -17.95 -8.65 -13.65
CA ALA A 181 -17.21 -9.90 -13.76
C ALA A 181 -16.06 -9.92 -12.73
N PRO A 182 -15.80 -11.07 -12.08
CA PRO A 182 -14.63 -11.22 -11.22
C PRO A 182 -13.33 -10.93 -11.97
N VAL A 183 -12.34 -10.39 -11.28
CA VAL A 183 -10.97 -10.32 -11.79
C VAL A 183 -10.44 -11.75 -11.97
N THR A 184 -9.75 -11.99 -13.08
CA THR A 184 -9.21 -13.31 -13.44
C THR A 184 -7.75 -13.23 -13.89
N GLY A 185 -7.10 -14.38 -14.06
CA GLY A 185 -5.72 -14.43 -14.57
C GLY A 185 -4.65 -14.09 -13.53
N PHE A 186 -4.92 -14.34 -12.24
CA PHE A 186 -3.87 -14.33 -11.23
C PHE A 186 -2.83 -15.42 -11.56
N PRO A 187 -1.52 -15.16 -11.50
CA PRO A 187 -0.49 -16.14 -11.85
C PRO A 187 -0.52 -17.42 -11.00
N ASP A 188 -0.03 -18.52 -11.57
CA ASP A 188 -0.10 -19.86 -10.95
C ASP A 188 0.80 -20.03 -9.72
N ASP A 189 1.85 -19.23 -9.59
CA ASP A 189 2.79 -19.28 -8.47
C ASP A 189 3.40 -17.90 -8.13
N PHE A 190 4.15 -17.84 -7.02
CA PHE A 190 4.81 -16.60 -6.57
C PHE A 190 5.82 -16.03 -7.58
N GLN A 191 6.51 -16.88 -8.35
CA GLN A 191 7.43 -16.44 -9.39
C GLN A 191 6.68 -15.86 -10.59
N GLY A 192 5.50 -16.38 -10.91
CA GLY A 192 4.55 -15.84 -11.85
C GLY A 192 4.11 -14.43 -11.45
N CYS A 193 3.84 -14.20 -10.16
CA CYS A 193 3.58 -12.85 -9.65
C CYS A 193 4.76 -11.89 -9.87
N LEU A 194 5.99 -12.35 -9.63
CA LEU A 194 7.19 -11.54 -9.88
C LEU A 194 7.35 -11.20 -11.37
N ARG A 195 7.25 -12.20 -12.25
CA ARG A 195 7.35 -12.02 -13.71
C ARG A 195 6.25 -11.08 -14.23
N PHE A 196 5.01 -11.27 -13.75
CA PHE A 196 3.89 -10.41 -14.13
C PHE A 196 4.17 -8.95 -13.73
N CYS A 197 4.59 -8.72 -12.48
CA CYS A 197 4.93 -7.36 -12.01
C CYS A 197 6.04 -6.75 -12.87
N GLU A 198 7.11 -7.49 -13.16
CA GLU A 198 8.23 -6.99 -13.95
C GLU A 198 7.81 -6.62 -15.39
N VAL A 199 7.03 -7.46 -16.06
CA VAL A 199 6.50 -7.17 -17.40
C VAL A 199 5.59 -5.96 -17.36
N TYR A 200 4.65 -5.92 -16.42
CA TYR A 200 3.71 -4.81 -16.28
C TYR A 200 4.45 -3.49 -16.02
N GLU A 201 5.41 -3.46 -15.11
CA GLU A 201 6.16 -2.27 -14.71
C GLU A 201 7.09 -1.74 -15.81
N ASN A 202 7.62 -2.62 -16.66
CA ASN A 202 8.49 -2.24 -17.78
C ASN A 202 7.73 -1.98 -19.08
N THR A 203 6.42 -2.22 -19.12
CA THR A 203 5.60 -1.91 -20.30
C THR A 203 5.66 -0.41 -20.59
N PRO A 204 6.08 0.02 -21.81
CA PRO A 204 6.11 1.42 -22.18
C PRO A 204 4.72 2.06 -22.08
N ARG A 205 4.66 3.25 -21.49
CA ARG A 205 3.42 4.02 -21.31
C ARG A 205 3.64 5.45 -21.76
N GLU A 206 2.62 6.03 -22.38
CA GLU A 206 2.61 7.46 -22.67
C GLU A 206 2.58 8.24 -21.35
N PHE A 207 3.37 9.31 -21.29
CA PHE A 207 3.45 10.13 -20.10
C PHE A 207 2.14 10.86 -19.81
N ASP A 208 1.65 10.71 -18.57
CA ASP A 208 0.54 11.49 -18.06
C ASP A 208 0.97 12.38 -16.88
N ALA A 209 0.85 13.69 -17.05
CA ALA A 209 1.19 14.67 -16.02
C ALA A 209 0.39 14.48 -14.72
N ARG A 210 -0.85 13.99 -14.80
CA ARG A 210 -1.71 13.74 -13.63
C ARG A 210 -1.11 12.69 -12.72
N ALA A 211 -0.54 11.62 -13.30
CA ALA A 211 0.11 10.57 -12.54
C ALA A 211 1.33 11.10 -11.76
N ARG A 212 2.13 11.96 -12.39
CA ARG A 212 3.22 12.69 -11.71
C ARG A 212 2.71 13.52 -10.53
N TYR A 213 1.65 14.30 -10.71
CA TYR A 213 1.12 15.13 -9.62
C TYR A 213 0.54 14.28 -8.48
N ILE A 214 -0.11 13.15 -8.79
CA ILE A 214 -0.53 12.20 -7.76
C ILE A 214 0.67 11.70 -6.95
N GLY A 215 1.74 11.26 -7.62
CA GLY A 215 2.97 10.80 -6.97
C GLY A 215 3.60 11.88 -6.07
N LEU A 216 3.74 13.10 -6.59
CA LEU A 216 4.26 14.24 -5.82
C LEU A 216 3.38 14.59 -4.63
N SER A 217 2.05 14.56 -4.76
CA SER A 217 1.12 14.81 -3.65
C SER A 217 1.24 13.74 -2.57
N ILE A 218 1.45 12.48 -2.93
CA ILE A 218 1.55 11.41 -1.94
C ILE A 218 2.91 11.46 -1.22
N PHE A 219 4.00 11.70 -1.94
CA PHE A 219 5.33 11.80 -1.33
C PHE A 219 5.44 13.02 -0.41
N ASN A 220 4.89 14.18 -0.84
CA ASN A 220 4.89 15.38 0.00
C ASN A 220 3.99 15.21 1.23
N LEU A 221 2.89 14.44 1.13
CA LEU A 221 2.03 14.17 2.29
C LEU A 221 2.77 13.33 3.33
N PHE A 222 3.48 12.27 2.90
CA PHE A 222 4.33 11.47 3.79
C PHE A 222 5.37 12.35 4.51
N ALA A 223 6.10 13.15 3.73
CA ALA A 223 7.08 14.09 4.28
C ALA A 223 6.43 15.09 5.25
N TYR A 224 5.25 15.60 4.93
CA TYR A 224 4.52 16.56 5.75
C TYR A 224 4.11 15.97 7.11
N ARG A 225 3.63 14.72 7.12
CA ARG A 225 3.06 14.06 8.30
C ARG A 225 4.13 13.64 9.32
N TYR A 226 5.29 13.18 8.84
CA TYR A 226 6.30 12.56 9.70
C TYR A 226 7.59 13.37 9.87
N PHE A 227 7.75 14.47 9.12
CA PHE A 227 8.94 15.31 9.23
C PHE A 227 8.58 16.76 9.55
N PRO A 228 9.29 17.38 10.53
CA PRO A 228 9.11 18.80 10.82
C PRO A 228 9.51 19.64 9.59
N PRO A 229 9.01 20.89 9.46
CA PRO A 229 9.20 21.72 8.26
C PRO A 229 10.62 21.75 7.69
N GLY A 230 11.66 21.85 8.54
CA GLY A 230 13.07 21.89 8.12
C GLY A 230 13.66 20.56 7.63
N LEU A 231 13.00 19.43 7.90
CA LEU A 231 13.47 18.08 7.52
C LEU A 231 12.57 17.42 6.46
N ARG A 232 11.61 18.15 5.87
CA ARG A 232 10.71 17.59 4.85
C ARG A 232 11.43 17.17 3.57
N TRP A 233 12.59 17.75 3.26
CA TRP A 233 13.44 17.30 2.16
C TRP A 233 13.96 15.87 2.40
N LEU A 234 14.29 15.52 3.65
CA LEU A 234 14.66 14.16 4.05
C LEU A 234 13.43 13.25 4.02
N GLY A 235 12.28 13.76 4.48
CA GLY A 235 10.99 13.10 4.35
C GLY A 235 10.66 12.68 2.92
N MET A 236 10.95 13.54 1.95
CA MET A 236 10.80 13.25 0.51
C MET A 236 11.81 12.22 -0.01
N ALA A 237 13.02 12.21 0.54
CA ALA A 237 14.05 11.26 0.12
C ALA A 237 13.66 9.80 0.42
N PHE A 238 12.84 9.56 1.46
CA PHE A 238 12.35 8.23 1.80
C PHE A 238 11.59 7.55 0.65
N PRO A 239 10.44 8.07 0.19
CA PRO A 239 9.72 7.46 -0.92
C PRO A 239 10.49 7.54 -2.25
N LEU A 240 11.29 8.59 -2.48
CA LEU A 240 12.14 8.67 -3.67
C LEU A 240 13.19 7.55 -3.73
N THR A 241 13.74 7.14 -2.60
CA THR A 241 14.74 6.05 -2.55
C THR A 241 14.09 4.67 -2.66
N LEU A 242 12.92 4.50 -2.03
CA LEU A 242 12.29 3.19 -1.88
C LEU A 242 11.24 2.89 -2.97
N SER A 243 10.93 3.83 -3.86
CA SER A 243 10.04 3.60 -5.00
C SER A 243 10.74 2.78 -6.09
N LEU A 244 9.95 2.24 -7.02
CA LEU A 244 10.51 1.56 -8.18
C LEU A 244 11.16 2.58 -9.14
N PRO A 245 12.34 2.28 -9.71
CA PRO A 245 12.97 3.13 -10.71
C PRO A 245 12.06 3.39 -11.92
N THR A 246 11.29 2.39 -12.35
CA THR A 246 10.32 2.49 -13.45
C THR A 246 9.23 3.52 -13.15
N THR A 247 8.70 3.52 -11.92
CA THR A 247 7.67 4.48 -11.47
C THR A 247 8.22 5.91 -11.40
N LEU A 248 9.43 6.10 -10.85
CA LEU A 248 10.07 7.42 -10.79
C LEU A 248 10.37 7.95 -12.20
N LYS A 249 10.88 7.10 -13.08
CA LYS A 249 11.13 7.43 -14.49
C LYS A 249 9.83 7.83 -15.20
N TYR A 250 8.77 7.05 -15.03
CA TYR A 250 7.46 7.36 -15.61
C TYR A 250 6.93 8.71 -15.11
N PHE A 251 7.05 8.99 -13.81
CA PHE A 251 6.65 10.28 -13.23
C PHE A 251 7.60 11.43 -13.55
N ARG A 252 8.73 11.18 -14.22
CA ARG A 252 9.80 12.18 -14.45
C ARG A 252 10.22 12.84 -13.13
N MET A 253 10.41 12.01 -12.12
CA MET A 253 10.90 12.41 -10.80
C MET A 253 12.35 11.98 -10.67
N GLU A 254 13.21 12.94 -10.34
CA GLU A 254 14.60 12.66 -10.05
C GLU A 254 14.72 11.77 -8.80
N PRO A 255 15.62 10.77 -8.80
CA PRO A 255 15.89 9.98 -7.62
C PRO A 255 16.46 10.85 -6.49
N ALA A 256 16.41 10.36 -5.26
CA ALA A 256 17.06 11.02 -4.14
C ALA A 256 18.59 11.10 -4.37
N ASN A 257 19.23 12.09 -3.73
CA ASN A 257 20.69 12.17 -3.70
C ASN A 257 21.27 10.81 -3.24
N PRO A 258 22.29 10.24 -3.91
CA PRO A 258 22.79 8.90 -3.61
C PRO A 258 23.24 8.67 -2.17
N PHE A 259 23.86 9.68 -1.53
CA PHE A 259 24.29 9.56 -0.12
C PHE A 259 23.09 9.56 0.83
N VAL A 260 22.09 10.38 0.55
CA VAL A 260 20.83 10.38 1.31
C VAL A 260 20.07 9.07 1.08
N GLY A 261 20.08 8.55 -0.15
CA GLY A 261 19.49 7.26 -0.48
C GLY A 261 20.18 6.10 0.25
N ALA A 262 21.51 6.09 0.31
CA ALA A 262 22.27 5.11 1.09
C ALA A 262 21.91 5.18 2.58
N PHE A 263 21.76 6.38 3.15
CA PHE A 263 21.25 6.55 4.52
C PHE A 263 19.85 5.97 4.70
N VAL A 264 18.92 6.24 3.78
CA VAL A 264 17.55 5.71 3.82
C VAL A 264 17.54 4.17 3.81
N VAL A 265 18.33 3.56 2.92
CA VAL A 265 18.47 2.10 2.84
C VAL A 265 19.04 1.54 4.14
N PHE A 266 20.11 2.15 4.66
CA PHE A 266 20.72 1.75 5.93
C PHE A 266 19.73 1.87 7.10
N PHE A 267 18.98 2.97 7.18
CA PHE A 267 17.98 3.21 8.21
C PHE A 267 16.93 2.10 8.23
N PHE A 268 16.30 1.80 7.09
CA PHE A 268 15.27 0.77 7.04
C PHE A 268 15.82 -0.63 7.25
N ARG A 269 16.96 -0.97 6.63
CA ARG A 269 17.64 -2.24 6.89
C ARG A 269 17.85 -2.46 8.39
N THR A 270 18.34 -1.42 9.08
CA THR A 270 18.57 -1.45 10.53
C THR A 270 17.26 -1.60 11.30
N MET A 271 16.19 -0.88 10.94
CA MET A 271 14.89 -1.02 11.59
C MET A 271 14.30 -2.43 11.45
N PHE A 272 14.40 -3.06 10.27
CA PHE A 272 13.98 -4.45 10.07
C PHE A 272 14.77 -5.40 10.97
N LEU A 273 16.10 -5.29 11.00
CA LEU A 273 16.95 -6.13 11.84
C LEU A 273 16.66 -5.95 13.33
N ILE A 274 16.47 -4.72 13.81
CA ILE A 274 16.09 -4.44 15.20
C ILE A 274 14.73 -5.07 15.52
N SER A 275 13.73 -4.91 14.64
CA SER A 275 12.41 -5.51 14.82
C SER A 275 12.47 -7.04 14.86
N GLU A 276 13.21 -7.65 13.94
CA GLU A 276 13.29 -9.09 13.77
C GLU A 276 14.15 -9.80 14.81
N LEU A 277 15.24 -9.18 15.25
CA LEU A 277 16.20 -9.82 16.15
C LEU A 277 16.02 -9.38 17.60
N LEU A 278 15.69 -8.12 17.84
CA LEU A 278 15.74 -7.54 19.19
C LEU A 278 14.37 -7.34 19.83
N LEU A 279 13.38 -6.79 19.12
CA LEU A 279 12.09 -6.42 19.73
C LEU A 279 11.15 -7.63 19.93
N PRO A 280 10.36 -7.68 21.02
CA PRO A 280 9.37 -8.74 21.19
C PRO A 280 8.27 -8.64 20.13
N ASP A 281 7.75 -9.79 19.73
CA ASP A 281 6.57 -9.86 18.87
C ASP A 281 5.33 -9.31 19.59
N PRO A 282 4.60 -8.35 18.96
CA PRO A 282 3.35 -7.83 19.52
C PRO A 282 2.33 -8.94 19.77
N LYS A 283 1.48 -8.78 20.79
CA LYS A 283 0.39 -9.74 21.10
C LYS A 283 -0.94 -9.37 20.44
N ILE A 284 -1.12 -8.08 20.18
CA ILE A 284 -2.33 -7.52 19.57
C ILE A 284 -1.95 -7.00 18.17
N PRO A 285 -2.63 -7.46 17.12
CA PRO A 285 -2.44 -6.97 15.76
C PRO A 285 -2.84 -5.49 15.67
N PHE A 286 -2.25 -4.78 14.71
CA PHE A 286 -2.40 -3.32 14.65
C PHE A 286 -3.84 -2.88 14.35
N LEU A 287 -4.58 -3.63 13.52
CA LEU A 287 -6.00 -3.35 13.26
C LEU A 287 -6.84 -3.40 14.54
N GLU A 288 -6.74 -4.48 15.32
CA GLU A 288 -7.49 -4.60 16.58
C GLU A 288 -7.10 -3.50 17.57
N ARG A 289 -5.83 -3.09 17.60
CA ARG A 289 -5.39 -1.96 18.41
C ARG A 289 -6.14 -0.67 18.01
N LEU A 290 -6.27 -0.40 16.72
CA LEU A 290 -7.01 0.76 16.22
C LEU A 290 -8.50 0.69 16.55
N ASP A 291 -9.13 -0.48 16.38
CA ASP A 291 -10.55 -0.68 16.66
C ASP A 291 -10.87 -0.64 18.16
N SER A 292 -9.86 -0.92 19.00
CA SER A 292 -9.97 -0.87 20.47
C SER A 292 -9.65 0.49 21.09
N LEU A 293 -9.36 1.52 20.28
CA LEU A 293 -9.03 2.85 20.80
C LEU A 293 -10.18 3.44 21.64
N PRO A 294 -9.89 4.10 22.77
CA PRO A 294 -10.89 4.86 23.50
C PRO A 294 -11.55 5.91 22.61
N GLU A 295 -12.84 6.16 22.81
CA GLU A 295 -13.62 7.06 21.95
C GLU A 295 -13.00 8.46 21.82
N ALA A 296 -12.44 8.99 22.92
CA ALA A 296 -11.74 10.28 22.91
C ALA A 296 -10.51 10.28 21.98
N GLU A 297 -9.74 9.19 21.96
CA GLU A 297 -8.56 9.06 21.09
C GLU A 297 -8.97 8.87 19.63
N ALA A 298 -10.01 8.08 19.35
CA ALA A 298 -10.55 7.89 18.01
C ALA A 298 -11.10 9.21 17.42
N ARG A 299 -11.80 10.01 18.25
CA ARG A 299 -12.27 11.35 17.88
C ARG A 299 -11.09 12.29 17.60
N LYS A 300 -10.11 12.34 18.50
CA LYS A 300 -8.90 13.16 18.32
C LYS A 300 -8.17 12.81 17.02
N ARG A 301 -7.99 11.52 16.73
CA ARG A 301 -7.36 11.05 15.48
C ARG A 301 -8.10 11.57 14.25
N THR A 302 -9.43 11.54 14.26
CA THR A 302 -10.27 12.06 13.18
C THR A 302 -10.12 13.57 13.01
N GLU A 303 -10.03 14.31 14.11
CA GLU A 303 -9.82 15.76 14.11
C GLU A 303 -8.43 16.14 13.60
N ASP A 304 -7.40 15.43 14.06
CA ASP A 304 -6.02 15.61 13.60
C ASP A 304 -5.90 15.35 12.10
N SER A 305 -6.51 14.27 11.58
CA SER A 305 -6.53 13.93 10.16
C SER A 305 -7.17 15.06 9.32
N LYS A 306 -8.31 15.60 9.75
CA LYS A 306 -8.96 16.76 9.09
C LYS A 306 -8.12 18.03 9.16
N SER A 307 -7.44 18.25 10.30
CA SER A 307 -6.55 19.40 10.49
C SER A 307 -5.35 19.34 9.55
N TRP A 308 -4.71 18.16 9.46
CA TRP A 308 -3.62 17.89 8.54
C TRP A 308 -4.04 18.08 7.08
N ASP A 309 -5.22 17.59 6.69
CA ASP A 309 -5.71 17.74 5.32
C ASP A 309 -5.85 19.21 4.91
N ARG A 310 -6.46 20.05 5.76
CA ARG A 310 -6.59 21.50 5.47
C ARG A 310 -5.23 22.20 5.35
N ALA A 311 -4.32 21.90 6.28
CA ALA A 311 -3.00 22.50 6.29
C ALA A 311 -2.14 22.04 5.10
N TYR A 312 -2.19 20.74 4.79
CA TYR A 312 -1.48 20.12 3.70
C TYR A 312 -1.98 20.61 2.34
N GLU A 313 -3.30 20.68 2.14
CA GLU A 313 -3.93 21.19 0.92
C GLU A 313 -3.39 22.59 0.57
N THR A 314 -3.32 23.48 1.55
CA THR A 314 -2.79 24.84 1.37
C THR A 314 -1.34 24.84 0.89
N ILE A 315 -0.52 23.93 1.41
CA ILE A 315 0.91 23.83 1.08
C ILE A 315 1.09 23.22 -0.31
N ILE A 316 0.40 22.13 -0.62
CA ILE A 316 0.62 21.38 -1.85
C ILE A 316 0.11 22.16 -3.07
N LYS A 317 -1.02 22.87 -2.94
CA LYS A 317 -1.52 23.75 -4.00
C LYS A 317 -0.53 24.86 -4.36
N LYS A 318 0.18 25.44 -3.37
CA LYS A 318 1.21 26.46 -3.61
C LYS A 318 2.48 25.89 -4.26
N LYS A 319 2.78 24.61 -4.03
CA LYS A 319 3.96 23.94 -4.59
C LYS A 319 3.75 23.44 -6.02
N MET A 320 2.51 23.21 -6.44
CA MET A 320 2.20 22.58 -7.72
C MET A 320 1.76 23.60 -8.77
N SER A 321 2.48 23.63 -9.88
CA SER A 321 2.14 24.41 -11.07
C SER A 321 2.49 23.63 -12.34
N GLY A 322 1.97 24.08 -13.49
CA GLY A 322 2.26 23.52 -14.81
C GLY A 322 1.07 22.83 -15.48
N PRO A 323 1.26 22.34 -16.73
CA PRO A 323 0.19 21.73 -17.52
C PRO A 323 -0.46 20.53 -16.81
N GLY A 324 -1.80 20.54 -16.71
CA GLY A 324 -2.56 19.49 -16.02
C GLY A 324 -2.68 19.65 -14.50
N CYS A 325 -2.02 20.67 -13.91
CA CYS A 325 -2.25 21.07 -12.52
C CYS A 325 -3.41 22.07 -12.44
N PRO A 326 -4.48 21.80 -11.69
CA PRO A 326 -5.61 22.73 -11.55
C PRO A 326 -5.32 23.92 -10.62
N PHE A 327 -4.15 23.96 -9.98
CA PHE A 327 -3.77 24.99 -9.00
C PHE A 327 -2.76 26.00 -9.54
N GLY A 328 -2.26 25.79 -10.76
CA GLY A 328 -1.37 26.75 -11.40
C GLY A 328 -2.07 28.10 -11.53
N THR A 329 -1.47 29.14 -10.95
CA THR A 329 -1.72 30.51 -11.38
C THR A 329 -1.51 30.56 -12.89
N LYS A 330 -2.48 31.12 -13.62
CA LYS A 330 -2.24 31.54 -15.01
C LYS A 330 -0.91 32.29 -15.00
N ALA A 331 0.06 31.81 -15.78
CA ALA A 331 1.19 32.65 -16.13
C ALA A 331 0.56 33.83 -16.89
N GLU A 332 0.57 35.01 -16.28
CA GLU A 332 0.40 36.28 -17.01
C GLU A 332 1.62 36.52 -17.88
#